data_AF-A0A9E2RIR9-F1
#
_entry.id   AF-A0A9E2RIR9-F1
#
_cell.length_a   1.000
_cell.length_b   1.000
_cell.length_c   1.000
_cell.angle_alpha   90.00
_cell.angle_beta   90.00
_cell.angle_gamma   90.00
#
_symmetry.space_group_name_H-M   'P 1'
#
loop_
_entity.id
_entity.type
_entity.pdbx_description
1 polymer ?
#
loop_
_entity_poly.entity_id
_entity_poly.type
_entity_poly.pdbx_seq_one_letter_code
_entity_poly.pdbx_strand_id
1 'polypeptide(L)'
;MWNHSNARGTWTTLCVIWALLSTGCVAQQADLKQTEKSLQQRIKQSSDESAQTRARQSQEISALREQELPQLRGELDRALHQAQELQGKQEDLKQRSAVLEQQTKKLEQLAGKLDAENANRYAQVRESLNAQDVKSKADRDQFRTEMNSRLDDVNKQMETLRKELIEAVQKTNTALMKSVDARLEEQRKAAVESQNRSELLATKFSQFSQTLTGFRDSLTGLSERLAQEEQANKALSSKVESDIRASTTHINETNRAVTGHLGEVNKSVASVAQKFAARFDEQDRRLDALSKAVDQVAQEAHVRGGNKAGGHQSTTKSPNRSASVPPAETQKVEQETTSAPLSAQAETGQLAEVATSTVESEESARPQISQNGERSDKFEYERLLALFRDGDLDGARQGFATFLRDYPNSDLSPNARYWLGESHYGKKDYRQAIDSYDRVELDFPQSEKVPAAILKKGYAYLAMKDKKRATSAFKQVVTLYPRSPEAGKASDKLSQLKESR
;
A
#
# COMPACT_ATOMS: atom_id res chain seq x y z
N MET A 1 62.74 -2.56 73.34
CA MET A 1 62.55 -1.83 72.06
C MET A 1 61.85 -2.75 71.07
N TRP A 2 60.52 -2.73 70.99
CA TRP A 2 59.79 -3.46 69.95
C TRP A 2 58.65 -2.58 69.42
N ASN A 3 59.02 -1.82 68.39
CA ASN A 3 58.25 -1.38 67.22
C ASN A 3 56.78 -0.92 67.36
N HIS A 4 56.57 0.33 67.84
CA HIS A 4 55.31 1.08 67.67
C HIS A 4 55.10 1.67 66.26
N SER A 5 56.00 1.40 65.30
CA SER A 5 55.95 1.98 63.94
C SER A 5 54.95 1.27 63.01
N ASN A 6 54.67 -0.02 63.23
CA ASN A 6 53.92 -0.83 62.26
C ASN A 6 52.38 -0.71 62.37
N ALA A 7 51.84 -0.29 63.52
CA ALA A 7 50.38 -0.19 63.73
C ALA A 7 49.77 1.10 63.17
N ARG A 8 50.57 2.18 63.00
CA ARG A 8 50.09 3.44 62.41
C ARG A 8 50.07 3.38 60.87
N GLY A 9 50.99 2.64 60.25
CA GLY A 9 51.05 2.47 58.79
C GLY A 9 49.93 1.59 58.21
N THR A 10 49.45 0.61 58.98
CA THR A 10 48.33 -0.26 58.57
C THR A 10 46.97 0.42 58.68
N TRP A 11 46.79 1.32 59.66
CA TRP A 11 45.56 2.10 59.80
C TRP A 11 45.46 3.24 58.77
N THR A 12 46.57 3.91 58.43
CA THR A 12 46.55 4.93 57.38
C THR A 12 46.34 4.33 55.99
N THR A 13 46.90 3.15 55.70
CA THR A 13 46.64 2.44 54.43
C THR A 13 45.19 1.95 54.32
N LEU A 14 44.61 1.42 55.41
CA LEU A 14 43.17 1.08 55.45
C LEU A 14 42.26 2.30 55.26
N CYS A 15 42.57 3.44 55.87
CA CYS A 15 41.80 4.68 55.68
C CYS A 15 41.92 5.25 54.25
N VAL A 16 43.10 5.17 53.62
CA VAL A 16 43.30 5.62 52.24
C VAL A 16 42.57 4.69 51.26
N ILE A 17 42.60 3.37 51.48
CA ILE A 17 41.86 2.40 50.67
C ILE A 17 40.35 2.60 50.83
N TRP A 18 39.85 2.83 52.05
CA TRP A 18 38.44 3.10 52.31
C TRP A 18 37.98 4.45 51.72
N ALA A 19 38.82 5.49 51.78
CA ALA A 19 38.55 6.79 51.18
C ALA A 19 38.54 6.75 49.64
N LEU A 20 39.40 5.94 49.02
CA LEU A 20 39.43 5.70 47.56
C LEU A 20 38.24 4.85 47.09
N LEU A 21 37.81 3.87 47.88
CA LEU A 21 36.60 3.07 47.62
C LEU A 21 35.31 3.89 47.77
N SER A 22 35.24 4.80 48.76
CA SER A 22 34.07 5.66 48.95
C SER A 22 33.94 6.75 47.88
N THR A 23 35.07 7.32 47.41
CA THR A 23 35.04 8.31 46.33
C THR A 23 34.75 7.70 44.96
N GLY A 24 35.18 6.46 44.69
CA GLY A 24 34.82 5.72 43.49
C GLY A 24 33.31 5.49 43.34
N CYS A 25 32.64 5.04 44.41
CA CYS A 25 31.18 4.82 44.39
C CYS A 25 30.36 6.12 44.23
N VAL A 26 30.81 7.22 44.84
CA VAL A 26 30.11 8.52 44.74
C VAL A 26 30.26 9.13 43.34
N ALA A 27 31.42 8.98 42.70
CA ALA A 27 31.62 9.40 41.31
C ALA A 27 30.75 8.59 40.33
N GLN A 28 30.66 7.27 40.52
CA GLN A 28 29.83 6.39 39.69
C GLN A 28 28.33 6.69 39.82
N GLN A 29 27.87 7.08 41.00
CA GLN A 29 26.47 7.43 41.25
C GLN A 29 26.09 8.81 40.73
N ALA A 30 27.04 9.74 40.65
CA ALA A 30 26.84 11.05 40.02
C ALA A 30 26.73 10.93 38.49
N ASP A 31 27.58 10.12 37.86
CA ASP A 31 27.53 9.85 36.41
C ASP A 31 26.24 9.13 35.99
N LEU A 32 25.74 8.20 36.82
CA LEU A 32 24.45 7.53 36.59
C LEU A 32 23.26 8.51 36.63
N LYS A 33 23.25 9.47 37.56
CA LYS A 33 22.19 10.50 37.61
C LYS A 33 22.29 11.48 36.44
N GLN A 34 23.50 11.78 35.98
CA GLN A 34 23.72 12.66 34.85
C GLN A 34 23.29 12.02 33.53
N THR A 35 23.58 10.73 33.36
CA THR A 35 23.13 9.94 32.21
C THR A 35 21.61 9.75 32.20
N GLU A 36 20.98 9.48 33.35
CA GLU A 36 19.51 9.41 33.48
C GLU A 36 18.83 10.72 33.05
N LYS A 37 19.31 11.87 33.54
CA LYS A 37 18.78 13.19 33.14
C LYS A 37 18.95 13.43 31.64
N SER A 38 20.10 13.05 31.08
CA SER A 38 20.35 13.20 29.64
C SER A 38 19.44 12.34 28.78
N LEU A 39 19.10 11.13 29.23
CA LEU A 39 18.18 10.23 28.56
C LEU A 39 16.74 10.75 28.63
N GLN A 40 16.29 11.20 29.80
CA GLN A 40 14.97 11.81 29.95
C GLN A 40 14.81 13.05 29.07
N GLN A 41 15.86 13.86 28.93
CA GLN A 41 15.83 15.04 28.06
C GLN A 41 15.75 14.68 26.57
N ARG A 42 16.45 13.63 26.12
CA ARG A 42 16.34 13.15 24.73
C ARG A 42 14.98 12.54 24.42
N ILE A 43 14.42 11.75 25.36
CA ILE A 43 13.07 11.18 25.22
C ILE A 43 12.04 12.30 25.08
N LYS A 44 12.17 13.36 25.89
CA LYS A 44 11.29 14.52 25.81
C LYS A 44 11.42 15.26 24.48
N GLN A 45 12.64 15.50 24.00
CA GLN A 45 12.87 16.11 22.68
C GLN A 45 12.27 15.28 21.53
N SER A 46 12.50 13.96 21.53
CA SER A 46 11.95 13.04 20.51
C SER A 46 10.42 13.01 20.51
N SER A 47 9.81 13.04 21.71
CA SER A 47 8.36 13.12 21.86
C SER A 47 7.79 14.45 21.33
N ASP A 48 8.46 15.57 21.64
CA ASP A 48 8.03 16.90 21.20
C ASP A 48 8.16 17.08 19.68
N GLU A 49 9.24 16.56 19.06
CA GLU A 49 9.40 16.51 17.60
C GLU A 49 8.32 15.65 16.94
N SER A 50 8.02 14.48 17.51
CA SER A 50 6.95 13.61 17.02
C SER A 50 5.56 14.26 17.12
N ALA A 51 5.31 15.06 18.16
CA ALA A 51 4.07 15.80 18.34
C ALA A 51 3.95 16.96 17.33
N GLN A 52 5.03 17.71 17.09
CA GLN A 52 5.08 18.75 16.06
C GLN A 52 4.85 18.18 14.66
N THR A 53 5.44 17.02 14.35
CA THR A 53 5.28 16.37 13.04
C THR A 53 3.83 15.95 12.82
N ARG A 54 3.17 15.37 13.84
CA ARG A 54 1.73 15.05 13.81
C ARG A 54 0.86 16.30 13.63
N ALA A 55 1.17 17.39 14.32
CA ALA A 55 0.43 18.65 14.18
C ALA A 55 0.54 19.22 12.75
N ARG A 56 1.73 19.15 12.16
CA ARG A 56 2.00 19.63 10.80
C ARG A 56 1.25 18.79 9.75
N GLN A 57 1.30 17.46 9.89
CA GLN A 57 0.53 16.55 9.04
C GLN A 57 -0.99 16.78 9.18
N SER A 58 -1.47 17.02 10.41
CA SER A 58 -2.90 17.31 10.63
C SER A 58 -3.32 18.63 10.00
N GLN A 59 -2.45 19.64 9.96
CA GLN A 59 -2.72 20.90 9.26
C GLN A 59 -2.73 20.71 7.75
N GLU A 60 -1.79 19.96 7.19
CA GLU A 60 -1.77 19.64 5.75
C GLU A 60 -3.01 18.84 5.32
N ILE A 61 -3.40 17.83 6.10
CA ILE A 61 -4.63 17.07 5.85
C ILE A 61 -5.87 17.97 5.91
N SER A 62 -5.91 18.91 6.85
CA SER A 62 -7.00 19.89 6.94
C SER A 62 -7.02 20.83 5.74
N ALA A 63 -5.85 21.32 5.30
CA ALA A 63 -5.73 22.18 4.12
C ALA A 63 -6.16 21.46 2.83
N LEU A 64 -5.73 20.20 2.63
CA LEU A 64 -6.19 19.36 1.51
C LEU A 64 -7.71 19.17 1.53
N ARG A 65 -8.29 18.97 2.72
CA ARG A 65 -9.73 18.74 2.91
C ARG A 65 -10.58 19.98 2.69
N GLU A 66 -10.15 21.12 3.20
CA GLU A 66 -10.95 22.36 3.20
C GLU A 66 -10.70 23.21 1.95
N GLN A 67 -9.53 23.13 1.33
CA GLN A 67 -9.15 24.01 0.23
C GLN A 67 -9.08 23.29 -1.12
N GLU A 68 -8.35 22.17 -1.21
CA GLU A 68 -8.09 21.53 -2.51
C GLU A 68 -9.27 20.67 -2.99
N LEU A 69 -9.88 19.88 -2.11
CA LEU A 69 -11.02 19.03 -2.46
C LEU A 69 -12.23 19.81 -2.98
N PRO A 70 -12.66 20.93 -2.36
CA PRO A 70 -13.73 21.75 -2.90
C PRO A 70 -13.37 22.45 -4.21
N GLN A 71 -12.12 22.87 -4.38
CA GLN A 71 -11.64 23.45 -5.65
C GLN A 71 -11.70 22.43 -6.79
N LEU A 72 -11.20 21.22 -6.58
CA LEU A 72 -11.25 20.13 -7.55
C LEU A 72 -12.70 19.75 -7.89
N ARG A 73 -13.59 19.73 -6.89
CA ARG A 73 -15.03 19.51 -7.12
C ARG A 73 -15.65 20.61 -7.99
N GLY A 74 -15.31 21.87 -7.74
CA GLY A 74 -15.76 22.99 -8.56
C GLY A 74 -15.22 22.96 -9.99
N GLU A 75 -13.98 22.53 -10.19
CA GLU A 75 -13.40 22.32 -11.53
C GLU A 75 -14.09 21.17 -12.27
N LEU A 76 -14.42 20.08 -11.57
CA LEU A 76 -15.16 18.95 -12.12
C LEU A 76 -16.59 19.35 -12.55
N ASP A 77 -17.29 20.13 -11.72
CA ASP A 77 -18.64 20.63 -12.03
C ASP A 77 -18.62 21.54 -13.27
N ARG A 78 -17.59 22.40 -13.40
CA ARG A 78 -17.41 23.22 -14.61
C ARG A 78 -17.14 22.37 -15.85
N ALA A 79 -16.30 21.33 -15.74
CA ALA A 79 -16.02 20.42 -16.83
C ALA A 79 -17.27 19.66 -17.29
N LEU A 80 -18.11 19.23 -16.33
CA LEU A 80 -19.41 18.59 -16.63
C LEU A 80 -20.37 19.54 -17.36
N HIS A 81 -20.46 20.80 -16.93
CA HIS A 81 -21.28 21.79 -17.64
C HIS A 81 -20.79 22.07 -19.06
N GLN A 82 -19.48 22.15 -19.28
CA GLN A 82 -18.90 22.30 -20.61
C GLN A 82 -19.21 21.10 -21.51
N ALA A 83 -19.14 19.88 -20.97
CA ALA A 83 -19.49 18.66 -21.70
C ALA A 83 -20.98 18.66 -22.11
N GLN A 84 -21.88 19.07 -21.21
CA GLN A 84 -23.31 19.20 -21.51
C GLN A 84 -23.59 20.27 -22.57
N GLU A 85 -22.90 21.41 -22.52
CA GLU A 85 -23.05 22.47 -23.53
C GLU A 85 -22.59 21.99 -24.92
N LEU A 86 -21.46 21.27 -24.99
CA LEU A 86 -20.97 20.67 -26.24
C LEU A 86 -21.94 19.64 -26.80
N GLN A 87 -22.56 18.83 -25.94
CA GLN A 87 -23.59 17.88 -26.34
C GLN A 87 -24.83 18.60 -26.89
N GLY A 88 -25.25 19.71 -26.28
CA GLY A 88 -26.32 20.56 -26.80
C GLY A 88 -25.99 21.14 -28.18
N LYS A 89 -24.75 21.62 -28.37
CA LYS A 89 -24.27 22.09 -29.69
C LYS A 89 -24.25 20.97 -30.74
N GLN A 90 -23.89 19.74 -30.36
CA GLN A 90 -23.91 18.59 -31.26
C GLN A 90 -25.33 18.25 -31.74
N GLU A 91 -26.34 18.33 -30.86
CA GLU A 91 -27.73 18.12 -31.25
C GLU A 91 -28.28 19.26 -32.14
N ASP A 92 -27.93 20.52 -31.89
CA ASP A 92 -28.29 21.64 -32.78
C ASP A 92 -27.68 21.48 -34.18
N LEU A 93 -26.41 21.04 -34.24
CA LEU A 93 -25.76 20.71 -35.52
C LEU A 93 -26.48 19.60 -36.27
N LYS A 94 -26.91 18.55 -35.57
CA LYS A 94 -27.65 17.43 -36.15
C LYS A 94 -29.00 17.89 -36.70
N GLN A 95 -29.73 18.72 -35.96
CA GLN A 95 -30.99 19.30 -36.45
C GLN A 95 -30.78 20.16 -37.69
N ARG A 96 -29.76 21.03 -37.72
CA ARG A 96 -29.43 21.83 -38.91
C ARG A 96 -29.06 20.96 -40.11
N SER A 97 -28.32 19.88 -39.90
CA SER A 97 -27.98 18.93 -40.97
C SER A 97 -29.23 18.26 -41.56
N ALA A 98 -30.20 17.88 -40.74
CA ALA A 98 -31.47 17.31 -41.20
C ALA A 98 -32.33 18.31 -41.99
N VAL A 99 -32.32 19.59 -41.59
CA VAL A 99 -33.01 20.66 -42.34
C VAL A 99 -32.37 20.85 -43.72
N LEU A 100 -31.03 20.85 -43.79
CA LEU A 100 -30.32 20.93 -45.07
C LEU A 100 -30.63 19.73 -45.98
N GLU A 101 -30.67 18.50 -45.45
CA GLU A 101 -31.08 17.32 -46.21
C GLU A 101 -32.51 17.45 -46.78
N GLN A 102 -33.45 17.99 -46.01
CA GLN A 102 -34.80 18.25 -46.51
C GLN A 102 -34.84 19.30 -47.63
N GLN A 103 -34.01 20.35 -47.53
CA GLN A 103 -33.88 21.35 -48.58
C GLN A 103 -33.31 20.73 -49.86
N THR A 104 -32.29 19.87 -49.76
CA THR A 104 -31.71 19.14 -50.90
C THR A 104 -32.75 18.27 -51.59
N LYS A 105 -33.54 17.49 -50.83
CA LYS A 105 -34.62 16.66 -51.40
C LYS A 105 -35.68 17.48 -52.14
N LYS A 106 -36.03 18.67 -51.63
CA LYS A 106 -36.95 19.58 -52.33
C LYS A 106 -36.36 20.08 -53.66
N LEU A 107 -35.07 20.41 -53.68
CA LEU A 107 -34.39 20.82 -54.91
C LEU A 107 -34.34 19.69 -55.94
N GLU A 108 -34.05 18.46 -55.53
CA GLU A 108 -34.09 17.28 -56.41
C GLU A 108 -35.49 17.05 -57.00
N GLN A 109 -36.54 17.21 -56.19
CA GLN A 109 -37.93 17.09 -56.67
C GLN A 109 -38.29 18.19 -57.67
N LEU A 110 -37.84 19.42 -57.45
CA LEU A 110 -38.06 20.53 -58.39
C LEU A 110 -37.30 20.30 -59.70
N ALA A 111 -36.06 19.82 -59.64
CA ALA A 111 -35.29 19.45 -60.83
C ALA A 111 -36.00 18.35 -61.63
N GLY A 112 -36.46 17.28 -60.97
CA GLY A 112 -37.20 16.21 -61.64
C GLY A 112 -38.54 16.68 -62.26
N LYS A 113 -39.23 17.64 -61.64
CA LYS A 113 -40.42 18.26 -62.22
C LYS A 113 -40.09 19.08 -63.47
N LEU A 114 -39.00 19.85 -63.43
CA LEU A 114 -38.55 20.65 -64.57
C LEU A 114 -38.18 19.75 -65.75
N ASP A 115 -37.49 18.63 -65.51
CA ASP A 115 -37.13 17.66 -66.55
C ASP A 115 -38.39 17.01 -67.18
N ALA A 116 -39.38 16.67 -66.35
CA ALA A 116 -40.65 16.12 -66.82
C ALA A 116 -41.46 17.13 -67.64
N GLU A 117 -41.50 18.39 -67.21
CA GLU A 117 -42.17 19.47 -67.95
C GLU A 117 -41.47 19.73 -69.29
N ASN A 118 -40.13 19.73 -69.31
CA ASN A 118 -39.35 19.84 -70.53
C ASN A 118 -39.64 18.68 -71.49
N ALA A 119 -39.64 17.43 -71.00
CA ALA A 119 -39.97 16.26 -71.82
C ALA A 119 -41.38 16.36 -72.44
N ASN A 120 -42.37 16.83 -71.66
CA ASN A 120 -43.73 17.06 -72.15
C ASN A 120 -43.79 18.17 -73.21
N ARG A 121 -43.07 19.28 -73.00
CA ARG A 121 -42.99 20.37 -74.01
C ARG A 121 -42.35 19.88 -75.31
N TYR A 122 -41.27 19.10 -75.24
CA TYR A 122 -40.66 18.49 -76.43
C TYR A 122 -41.63 17.53 -77.15
N ALA A 123 -42.42 16.75 -76.42
CA ALA A 123 -43.44 15.89 -76.99
C ALA A 123 -44.55 16.68 -77.69
N GLN A 124 -45.05 17.77 -77.09
CA GLN A 124 -46.05 18.66 -77.69
C GLN A 124 -45.53 19.37 -78.95
N VAL A 125 -44.27 19.83 -78.93
CA VAL A 125 -43.63 20.42 -80.13
C VAL A 125 -43.52 19.38 -81.25
N ARG A 126 -43.16 18.14 -80.92
CA ARG A 126 -43.10 17.04 -81.90
C ARG A 126 -44.47 16.67 -82.46
N GLU A 127 -45.50 16.67 -81.62
CA GLU A 127 -46.88 16.37 -82.02
C GLU A 127 -47.49 17.47 -82.88
N SER A 128 -47.23 18.75 -82.54
CA SER A 128 -47.62 19.89 -83.39
C SER A 128 -46.88 19.92 -84.73
N LEU A 129 -45.58 19.56 -84.76
CA LEU A 129 -44.82 19.35 -86.01
C LEU A 129 -45.45 18.28 -86.90
N ASN A 130 -45.87 17.15 -86.32
CA ASN A 130 -46.53 16.07 -87.06
C ASN A 130 -47.95 16.45 -87.53
N ALA A 131 -48.69 17.24 -86.74
CA ALA A 131 -50.03 17.72 -87.11
C ALA A 131 -50.01 18.76 -88.24
N GLN A 132 -48.86 19.42 -88.47
CA GLN A 132 -48.72 20.50 -89.44
C GLN A 132 -48.28 20.09 -90.84
N ASP A 133 -48.01 18.80 -91.07
CA ASP A 133 -47.61 18.28 -92.39
C ASP A 133 -48.77 18.31 -93.43
N VAL A 134 -49.92 18.92 -93.08
CA VAL A 134 -51.16 18.87 -93.86
C VAL A 134 -51.65 20.21 -94.45
N LYS A 135 -51.12 21.42 -94.15
CA LYS A 135 -51.65 22.67 -94.79
C LYS A 135 -50.63 23.80 -95.06
N SER A 136 -50.91 24.50 -96.18
CA SER A 136 -50.46 25.81 -96.72
C SER A 136 -49.16 26.47 -96.25
N LYS A 137 -48.41 27.07 -97.19
CA LYS A 137 -47.16 27.81 -96.95
C LYS A 137 -47.29 28.97 -95.95
N ALA A 138 -48.43 29.66 -95.92
CA ALA A 138 -48.68 30.78 -94.98
C ALA A 138 -48.77 30.31 -93.52
N ASP A 139 -49.39 29.15 -93.29
CA ASP A 139 -49.54 28.56 -91.94
C ASP A 139 -48.17 28.10 -91.40
N ARG A 140 -47.26 27.65 -92.28
CA ARG A 140 -45.88 27.29 -91.92
C ARG A 140 -45.05 28.48 -91.48
N ASP A 141 -45.20 29.63 -92.15
CA ASP A 141 -44.41 30.82 -91.81
C ASP A 141 -44.91 31.45 -90.49
N GLN A 142 -46.22 31.51 -90.27
CA GLN A 142 -46.80 31.98 -89.00
C GLN A 142 -46.41 31.06 -87.82
N PHE A 143 -46.40 29.74 -88.02
CA PHE A 143 -45.96 28.80 -86.99
C PHE A 143 -44.47 28.84 -86.71
N ARG A 144 -43.62 29.07 -87.73
CA ARG A 144 -42.19 29.30 -87.51
C ARG A 144 -41.94 30.54 -86.66
N THR A 145 -42.67 31.62 -86.91
CA THR A 145 -42.55 32.84 -86.11
C THR A 145 -43.00 32.61 -84.67
N GLU A 146 -44.12 31.91 -84.45
CA GLU A 146 -44.61 31.54 -83.11
C GLU A 146 -43.63 30.61 -82.37
N MET A 147 -43.10 29.59 -83.04
CA MET A 147 -42.09 28.68 -82.48
C MET A 147 -40.80 29.42 -82.11
N ASN A 148 -40.33 30.33 -82.96
CA ASN A 148 -39.14 31.13 -82.67
C ASN A 148 -39.37 32.06 -81.47
N SER A 149 -40.55 32.68 -81.38
CA SER A 149 -40.92 33.51 -80.22
C SER A 149 -40.98 32.70 -78.93
N ARG A 150 -41.56 31.49 -78.97
CA ARG A 150 -41.61 30.59 -77.80
C ARG A 150 -40.23 30.08 -77.41
N LEU A 151 -39.38 29.77 -78.39
CA LEU A 151 -38.01 29.34 -78.14
C LEU A 151 -37.19 30.47 -77.50
N ASP A 152 -37.39 31.71 -77.93
CA ASP A 152 -36.78 32.90 -77.32
C ASP A 152 -37.27 33.14 -75.89
N ASP A 153 -38.58 33.01 -75.63
CA ASP A 153 -39.13 33.13 -74.28
C ASP A 153 -38.61 32.03 -73.35
N VAL A 154 -38.49 30.78 -73.84
CA VAL A 154 -37.90 29.68 -73.07
C VAL A 154 -36.41 29.92 -72.80
N ASN A 155 -35.65 30.40 -73.79
CA ASN A 155 -34.25 30.76 -73.60
C ASN A 155 -34.09 31.87 -72.57
N LYS A 156 -34.98 32.87 -72.57
CA LYS A 156 -34.98 33.97 -71.61
C LYS A 156 -35.34 33.52 -70.19
N GLN A 157 -36.31 32.61 -70.06
CA GLN A 157 -36.65 31.99 -68.77
C GLN A 157 -35.49 31.13 -68.26
N MET A 158 -34.85 30.36 -69.13
CA MET A 158 -33.69 29.52 -68.77
C MET A 158 -32.52 30.36 -68.27
N GLU A 159 -32.21 31.49 -68.94
CA GLU A 159 -31.14 32.39 -68.48
C GLU A 159 -31.49 33.11 -67.17
N THR A 160 -32.76 33.45 -66.95
CA THR A 160 -33.20 34.04 -65.67
C THR A 160 -33.05 33.04 -64.52
N LEU A 161 -33.54 31.81 -64.70
CA LEU A 161 -33.40 30.72 -63.72
C LEU A 161 -31.93 30.37 -63.48
N ARG A 162 -31.11 30.34 -64.52
CA ARG A 162 -29.66 30.10 -64.40
C ARG A 162 -28.99 31.18 -63.56
N LYS A 163 -29.35 32.44 -63.76
CA LYS A 163 -28.82 33.57 -62.99
C LYS A 163 -29.24 33.50 -61.52
N GLU A 164 -30.51 33.23 -61.24
CA GLU A 164 -31.02 33.07 -59.88
C GLU A 164 -30.37 31.88 -59.16
N LEU A 165 -30.17 30.76 -59.86
CA LEU A 165 -29.48 29.58 -59.32
C LEU A 165 -28.01 29.89 -58.99
N ILE A 166 -27.29 30.58 -59.88
CA ILE A 166 -25.90 31.00 -59.63
C ILE A 166 -25.83 31.92 -58.42
N GLU A 167 -26.72 32.91 -58.32
CA GLU A 167 -26.73 33.85 -57.20
C GLU A 167 -27.08 33.16 -55.87
N ALA A 168 -28.06 32.24 -55.88
CA ALA A 168 -28.42 31.45 -54.72
C ALA A 168 -27.26 30.56 -54.26
N VAL A 169 -26.62 29.82 -55.17
CA VAL A 169 -25.47 28.95 -54.89
C VAL A 169 -24.27 29.76 -54.40
N GLN A 170 -23.99 30.93 -54.98
CA GLN A 170 -22.91 31.80 -54.53
C GLN A 170 -23.17 32.35 -53.13
N LYS A 171 -24.40 32.80 -52.82
CA LYS A 171 -24.77 33.27 -51.48
C LYS A 171 -24.66 32.15 -50.44
N THR A 172 -25.16 30.95 -50.75
CA THR A 172 -25.08 29.81 -49.82
C THR A 172 -23.65 29.34 -49.61
N ASN A 173 -22.83 29.24 -50.67
CA ASN A 173 -21.43 28.85 -50.55
C ASN A 173 -20.62 29.87 -49.76
N THR A 174 -20.86 31.17 -49.97
CA THR A 174 -20.16 32.23 -49.22
C THR A 174 -20.56 32.24 -47.74
N ALA A 175 -21.85 32.05 -47.44
CA ALA A 175 -22.33 31.95 -46.06
C ALA A 175 -21.79 30.70 -45.36
N LEU A 176 -21.77 29.57 -46.07
CA LEU A 176 -21.22 28.31 -45.56
C LEU A 176 -19.73 28.46 -45.29
N MET A 177 -18.95 28.99 -46.23
CA MET A 177 -17.51 29.19 -46.09
C MET A 177 -17.17 30.05 -44.88
N LYS A 178 -17.85 31.20 -44.70
CA LYS A 178 -17.69 32.04 -43.49
C LYS A 178 -18.04 31.30 -42.19
N SER A 179 -19.09 30.48 -42.21
CA SER A 179 -19.50 29.70 -41.03
C SER A 179 -18.52 28.57 -40.69
N VAL A 180 -17.93 27.95 -41.71
CA VAL A 180 -16.88 26.93 -41.54
C VAL A 180 -15.62 27.59 -41.01
N ASP A 181 -15.16 28.69 -41.60
CA ASP A 181 -13.97 29.42 -41.15
C ASP A 181 -14.10 29.88 -39.70
N ALA A 182 -15.24 30.46 -39.32
CA ALA A 182 -15.50 30.88 -37.94
C ALA A 182 -15.45 29.70 -36.95
N ARG A 183 -16.02 28.55 -37.32
CA ARG A 183 -15.98 27.33 -36.49
C ARG A 183 -14.60 26.72 -36.41
N LEU A 184 -13.84 26.76 -37.49
CA LEU A 184 -12.47 26.22 -37.55
C LEU A 184 -11.55 27.03 -36.63
N GLU A 185 -11.73 28.34 -36.59
CA GLU A 185 -10.97 29.23 -35.70
C GLU A 185 -11.38 29.08 -34.23
N GLU A 186 -12.69 28.89 -33.95
CA GLU A 186 -13.18 28.58 -32.60
C GLU A 186 -12.64 27.23 -32.10
N GLN A 187 -12.65 26.20 -32.95
CA GLN A 187 -12.07 24.88 -32.66
C GLN A 187 -10.56 24.95 -32.41
N ARG A 188 -9.81 25.71 -33.23
CA ARG A 188 -8.37 25.93 -33.01
C ARG A 188 -8.09 26.58 -31.67
N LYS A 189 -8.86 27.61 -31.31
CA LYS A 189 -8.71 28.29 -30.02
C LYS A 189 -9.02 27.37 -28.84
N ALA A 190 -10.11 26.60 -28.93
CA ALA A 190 -10.46 25.61 -27.92
C ALA A 190 -9.41 24.49 -27.78
N ALA A 191 -8.82 24.05 -28.91
CA ALA A 191 -7.74 23.06 -28.91
C ALA A 191 -6.48 23.59 -28.22
N VAL A 192 -6.08 24.84 -28.48
CA VAL A 192 -4.93 25.49 -27.81
C VAL A 192 -5.21 25.67 -26.30
N GLU A 193 -6.40 26.08 -25.90
CA GLU A 193 -6.77 26.16 -24.48
C GLU A 193 -6.77 24.79 -23.79
N SER A 194 -7.25 23.75 -24.47
CA SER A 194 -7.20 22.37 -23.96
C SER A 194 -5.76 21.87 -23.83
N GLN A 195 -4.90 22.18 -24.81
CA GLN A 195 -3.48 21.84 -24.76
C GLN A 195 -2.78 22.53 -23.58
N ASN A 196 -2.98 23.84 -23.41
CA ASN A 196 -2.41 24.59 -22.30
C ASN A 196 -2.88 24.07 -20.93
N ARG A 197 -4.16 23.67 -20.81
CA ARG A 197 -4.68 23.01 -19.59
C ARG A 197 -4.01 21.67 -19.34
N SER A 198 -3.79 20.87 -20.38
CA SER A 198 -3.11 19.58 -20.26
C SER A 198 -1.65 19.71 -19.83
N GLU A 199 -0.93 20.72 -20.34
CA GLU A 199 0.45 21.02 -19.93
C GLU A 199 0.52 21.51 -18.47
N LEU A 200 -0.44 22.34 -18.05
CA LEU A 200 -0.56 22.77 -16.66
C LEU A 200 -0.84 21.59 -15.72
N LEU A 201 -1.74 20.69 -16.11
CA LEU A 201 -2.05 19.46 -15.37
C LEU A 201 -0.84 18.53 -15.30
N ALA A 202 -0.11 18.35 -16.40
CA ALA A 202 1.11 17.55 -16.43
C ALA A 202 2.19 18.15 -15.51
N THR A 203 2.32 19.47 -15.49
CA THR A 203 3.26 20.17 -14.59
C THR A 203 2.87 19.99 -13.12
N LYS A 204 1.59 20.16 -12.79
CA LYS A 204 1.08 19.93 -11.42
C LYS A 204 1.26 18.48 -10.99
N PHE A 205 0.99 17.52 -11.89
CA PHE A 205 1.17 16.11 -11.61
C PHE A 205 2.63 15.75 -11.39
N SER A 206 3.54 16.33 -12.19
CA SER A 206 4.98 16.18 -12.00
C SER A 206 5.42 16.71 -10.63
N GLN A 207 5.00 17.92 -10.24
CA GLN A 207 5.27 18.50 -8.92
C GLN A 207 4.75 17.60 -7.79
N PHE A 208 3.50 17.11 -7.91
CA PHE A 208 2.92 16.20 -6.95
C PHE A 208 3.72 14.89 -6.84
N SER A 209 4.09 14.28 -7.97
CA SER A 209 4.90 13.05 -7.99
C SER A 209 6.27 13.25 -7.33
N GLN A 210 6.87 14.43 -7.52
CA GLN A 210 8.14 14.79 -6.89
C GLN A 210 7.97 14.94 -5.37
N THR A 211 6.88 15.55 -4.90
CA THR A 211 6.59 15.63 -3.46
C THR A 211 6.32 14.27 -2.84
N LEU A 212 5.62 13.37 -3.53
CA LEU A 212 5.41 11.99 -3.07
C LEU A 212 6.72 11.22 -2.99
N THR A 213 7.63 11.45 -3.94
CA THR A 213 8.96 10.84 -3.91
C THR A 213 9.76 11.33 -2.72
N GLY A 214 9.79 12.65 -2.48
CA GLY A 214 10.45 13.21 -1.28
C GLY A 214 9.83 12.74 0.04
N PHE A 215 8.51 12.54 0.07
CA PHE A 215 7.82 11.96 1.22
C PHE A 215 8.21 10.49 1.44
N ARG A 216 8.27 9.70 0.36
CA ARG A 216 8.73 8.31 0.40
C ARG A 216 10.17 8.23 0.92
N ASP A 217 11.06 9.07 0.42
CA ASP A 217 12.47 9.13 0.84
C ASP A 217 12.57 9.48 2.33
N SER A 218 11.70 10.38 2.81
CA SER A 218 11.61 10.74 4.22
C SER A 218 11.09 9.58 5.08
N LEU A 219 10.10 8.83 4.61
CA LEU A 219 9.62 7.62 5.29
C LEU A 219 10.68 6.52 5.34
N THR A 220 11.43 6.31 4.26
CA THR A 220 12.55 5.36 4.27
C THR A 220 13.64 5.81 5.24
N GLY A 221 13.98 7.10 5.25
CA GLY A 221 14.93 7.65 6.22
C GLY A 221 14.45 7.51 7.67
N LEU A 222 13.14 7.69 7.93
CA LEU A 222 12.55 7.45 9.24
C LEU A 222 12.65 5.96 9.62
N SER A 223 12.31 5.06 8.70
CA SER A 223 12.37 3.61 8.93
C SER A 223 13.78 3.14 9.26
N GLU A 224 14.80 3.72 8.62
CA GLU A 224 16.20 3.39 8.85
C GLU A 224 16.69 3.93 10.20
N ARG A 225 16.29 5.14 10.59
CA ARG A 225 16.54 5.66 11.94
C ARG A 225 15.87 4.81 13.02
N LEU A 226 14.64 4.35 12.77
CA LEU A 226 13.90 3.51 13.71
C LEU A 226 14.58 2.13 13.86
N ALA A 227 15.08 1.57 12.77
CA ALA A 227 15.88 0.34 12.80
C ALA A 227 17.21 0.52 13.56
N GLN A 228 17.90 1.66 13.37
CA GLN A 228 19.11 1.99 14.13
C GLN A 228 18.83 2.17 15.62
N GLU A 229 17.72 2.81 15.99
CA GLU A 229 17.30 2.98 17.38
C GLU A 229 16.94 1.64 18.02
N GLU A 230 16.26 0.75 17.29
CA GLU A 230 15.97 -0.61 17.76
C GLU A 230 17.24 -1.44 17.97
N GLN A 231 18.23 -1.35 17.07
CA GLN A 231 19.53 -1.99 17.24
C GLN A 231 20.29 -1.41 18.44
N ALA A 232 20.27 -0.08 18.61
CA ALA A 232 20.89 0.58 19.77
C ALA A 232 20.23 0.14 21.09
N ASN A 233 18.90 0.02 21.12
CA ASN A 233 18.15 -0.48 22.27
C ASN A 233 18.47 -1.96 22.57
N LYS A 234 18.60 -2.82 21.54
CA LYS A 234 19.04 -4.22 21.72
C LYS A 234 20.46 -4.29 22.28
N ALA A 235 21.38 -3.48 21.75
CA ALA A 235 22.75 -3.40 22.25
C ALA A 235 22.77 -2.94 23.72
N LEU A 236 22.00 -1.91 24.05
CA LEU A 236 21.87 -1.41 25.42
C LEU A 236 21.28 -2.47 26.36
N SER A 237 20.21 -3.15 25.96
CA SER A 237 19.60 -4.24 26.73
C SER A 237 20.60 -5.38 27.00
N SER A 238 21.35 -5.80 25.97
CA SER A 238 22.38 -6.84 26.13
C SER A 238 23.49 -6.42 27.10
N LYS A 239 23.84 -5.13 27.12
CA LYS A 239 24.82 -4.58 28.05
C LYS A 239 24.28 -4.54 29.48
N VAL A 240 23.03 -4.12 29.67
CA VAL A 240 22.36 -4.15 30.97
C VAL A 240 22.28 -5.58 31.51
N GLU A 241 21.92 -6.57 30.68
CA GLU A 241 21.91 -7.98 31.09
C GLU A 241 23.30 -8.50 31.47
N SER A 242 24.35 -8.08 30.75
CA SER A 242 25.73 -8.40 31.08
C SER A 242 26.15 -7.81 32.42
N ASP A 243 25.82 -6.54 32.66
CA ASP A 243 26.14 -5.85 33.91
C ASP A 243 25.37 -6.44 35.09
N ILE A 244 24.10 -6.80 34.90
CA ILE A 244 23.29 -7.52 35.92
C ILE A 244 23.93 -8.88 36.23
N ARG A 245 24.35 -9.63 35.21
CA ARG A 245 25.03 -10.93 35.41
C ARG A 245 26.33 -10.76 36.18
N ALA A 246 27.16 -9.80 35.80
CA ALA A 246 28.42 -9.50 36.49
C ALA A 246 28.20 -9.09 37.95
N SER A 247 27.19 -8.24 38.20
CA SER A 247 26.80 -7.84 39.55
C SER A 247 26.29 -9.01 40.38
N THR A 248 25.47 -9.88 39.78
CA THR A 248 24.95 -11.09 40.44
C THR A 248 26.08 -12.05 40.81
N THR A 249 27.05 -12.27 39.92
CA THR A 249 28.23 -13.09 40.23
C THR A 249 29.05 -12.49 41.37
N HIS A 250 29.27 -11.17 41.34
CA HIS A 250 30.00 -10.48 42.40
C HIS A 250 29.27 -10.59 43.75
N ILE A 251 27.94 -10.42 43.79
CA ILE A 251 27.13 -10.59 45.00
C ILE A 251 27.21 -12.02 45.55
N ASN A 252 27.16 -13.03 44.69
CA ASN A 252 27.28 -14.42 45.12
C ASN A 252 28.67 -14.73 45.70
N GLU A 253 29.71 -14.16 45.10
CA GLU A 253 31.09 -14.33 45.54
C GLU A 253 31.35 -13.61 46.88
N THR A 254 30.84 -12.39 47.06
CA THR A 254 30.89 -11.69 48.36
C THR A 254 30.06 -12.41 49.42
N ASN A 255 28.86 -12.90 49.11
CA ASN A 255 28.07 -13.72 50.05
C ASN A 255 28.81 -15.00 50.46
N ARG A 256 29.49 -15.66 49.53
CA ARG A 256 30.31 -16.84 49.81
C ARG A 256 31.49 -16.50 50.72
N ALA A 257 32.18 -15.39 50.46
CA ALA A 257 33.28 -14.91 51.30
C ALA A 257 32.81 -14.55 52.71
N VAL A 258 31.69 -13.82 52.83
CA VAL A 258 31.07 -13.47 54.13
C VAL A 258 30.68 -14.73 54.90
N THR A 259 30.08 -15.71 54.24
CA THR A 259 29.73 -17.00 54.87
C THR A 259 30.97 -17.75 55.34
N GLY A 260 32.05 -17.71 54.56
CA GLY A 260 33.36 -18.27 54.94
C GLY A 260 33.93 -17.61 56.19
N HIS A 261 33.98 -16.27 56.21
CA HIS A 261 34.42 -15.51 57.38
C HIS A 261 33.53 -15.74 58.60
N LEU A 262 32.20 -15.82 58.43
CA LEU A 262 31.30 -16.15 59.53
C LEU A 262 31.59 -17.55 60.10
N GLY A 263 31.93 -18.52 59.24
CA GLY A 263 32.37 -19.85 59.65
C GLY A 263 33.69 -19.84 60.43
N GLU A 264 34.66 -19.02 60.01
CA GLU A 264 35.92 -18.82 60.74
C GLU A 264 35.71 -18.14 62.09
N VAL A 265 34.87 -17.11 62.14
CA VAL A 265 34.48 -16.44 63.38
C VAL A 265 33.79 -17.43 64.32
N ASN A 266 32.87 -18.25 63.81
CA ASN A 266 32.19 -19.26 64.62
C ASN A 266 33.16 -20.30 65.19
N LYS A 267 34.14 -20.76 64.40
CA LYS A 267 35.22 -21.64 64.90
C LYS A 267 36.08 -20.96 65.97
N SER A 268 36.42 -19.69 65.78
CA SER A 268 37.18 -18.90 66.76
C SER A 268 36.42 -18.74 68.08
N VAL A 269 35.13 -18.38 68.01
CA VAL A 269 34.23 -18.28 69.16
C VAL A 269 34.11 -19.62 69.88
N ALA A 270 33.94 -20.73 69.16
CA ALA A 270 33.90 -22.07 69.74
C ALA A 270 35.21 -22.43 70.47
N SER A 271 36.37 -22.11 69.87
CA SER A 271 37.69 -22.31 70.50
C SER A 271 37.85 -21.44 71.76
N VAL A 272 37.38 -20.19 71.73
CA VAL A 272 37.40 -19.30 72.91
C VAL A 272 36.48 -19.84 74.00
N ALA A 273 35.27 -20.28 73.66
CA ALA A 273 34.34 -20.90 74.61
C ALA A 273 34.94 -22.17 75.24
N GLN A 274 35.60 -23.02 74.47
CA GLN A 274 36.34 -24.18 74.99
C GLN A 274 37.46 -23.78 75.97
N LYS A 275 38.24 -22.73 75.65
CA LYS A 275 39.28 -22.22 76.55
C LYS A 275 38.68 -21.66 77.85
N PHE A 276 37.53 -21.00 77.78
CA PHE A 276 36.81 -20.54 78.98
C PHE A 276 36.28 -21.72 79.80
N ALA A 277 35.64 -22.70 79.18
CA ALA A 277 35.18 -23.91 79.87
C ALA A 277 36.33 -24.62 80.60
N ALA A 278 37.47 -24.82 79.93
CA ALA A 278 38.65 -25.42 80.54
C ALA A 278 39.22 -24.59 81.71
N ARG A 279 39.12 -23.25 81.66
CA ARG A 279 39.52 -22.37 82.77
C ARG A 279 38.53 -22.41 83.93
N PHE A 280 37.23 -22.49 83.65
CA PHE A 280 36.21 -22.64 84.70
C PHE A 280 36.36 -23.99 85.40
N ASP A 281 36.54 -25.09 84.65
CA ASP A 281 36.82 -26.41 85.24
C ASP A 281 38.08 -26.39 86.12
N GLU A 282 39.12 -25.65 85.71
CA GLU A 282 40.34 -25.45 86.50
C GLU A 282 40.09 -24.60 87.76
N GLN A 283 39.28 -23.55 87.66
CA GLN A 283 38.88 -22.74 88.82
C GLN A 283 38.04 -23.55 89.81
N ASP A 284 37.09 -24.34 89.33
CA ASP A 284 36.26 -25.22 90.16
C ASP A 284 37.13 -26.27 90.87
N ARG A 285 38.11 -26.88 90.18
CA ARG A 285 39.09 -27.76 90.83
C ARG A 285 39.90 -27.05 91.91
N ARG A 286 40.29 -25.80 91.69
CA ARG A 286 41.00 -24.99 92.69
C ARG A 286 40.10 -24.64 93.88
N LEU A 287 38.82 -24.30 93.63
CA LEU A 287 37.83 -24.05 94.67
C LEU A 287 37.56 -25.32 95.49
N ASP A 288 37.42 -26.48 94.86
CA ASP A 288 37.31 -27.77 95.53
C ASP A 288 38.55 -28.09 96.39
N ALA A 289 39.75 -27.82 95.86
CA ALA A 289 40.99 -27.99 96.62
C ALA A 289 41.08 -27.03 97.80
N LEU A 290 40.66 -25.77 97.63
CA LEU A 290 40.58 -24.79 98.70
C LEU A 290 39.52 -25.18 99.74
N SER A 291 38.34 -25.65 99.31
CA SER A 291 37.27 -26.13 100.19
C SER A 291 37.78 -27.29 101.04
N LYS A 292 38.46 -28.27 100.43
CA LYS A 292 39.08 -29.38 101.17
C LYS A 292 40.14 -28.91 102.15
N ALA A 293 40.95 -27.91 101.79
CA ALA A 293 41.94 -27.31 102.69
C ALA A 293 41.28 -26.55 103.85
N VAL A 294 40.19 -25.82 103.60
CA VAL A 294 39.39 -25.15 104.63
C VAL A 294 38.70 -26.17 105.53
N ASP A 295 38.17 -27.27 104.99
CA ASP A 295 37.58 -28.37 105.78
C ASP A 295 38.63 -29.07 106.64
N GLN A 296 39.87 -29.22 106.15
CA GLN A 296 41.00 -29.72 106.93
C GLN A 296 41.37 -28.76 108.07
N VAL A 297 41.44 -27.45 107.79
CA VAL A 297 41.68 -26.42 108.82
C VAL A 297 40.50 -26.34 109.81
N ALA A 298 39.26 -26.52 109.35
CA ALA A 298 38.07 -26.56 110.19
C ALA A 298 38.02 -27.83 111.05
N GLN A 299 38.49 -28.98 110.55
CA GLN A 299 38.67 -30.20 111.33
C GLN A 299 39.82 -30.08 112.34
N GLU A 300 40.91 -29.40 112.00
CA GLU A 300 41.98 -29.04 112.95
C GLU A 300 41.48 -28.07 114.03
N ALA A 301 40.59 -27.14 113.68
CA ALA A 301 39.90 -26.27 114.64
C ALA A 301 38.87 -27.02 115.50
N HIS A 302 38.21 -28.05 114.96
CA HIS A 302 37.23 -28.87 115.68
C HIS A 302 37.88 -29.82 116.71
N VAL A 303 39.15 -30.19 116.53
CA VAL A 303 39.91 -30.96 117.54
C VAL A 303 40.31 -30.08 118.75
N ARG A 304 40.23 -28.74 118.66
CA ARG A 304 40.61 -27.81 119.75
C ARG A 304 39.45 -27.07 120.42
N GLY A 305 38.19 -27.35 120.06
CA GLY A 305 37.04 -26.69 120.67
C GLY A 305 35.80 -27.57 120.65
N GLY A 306 35.66 -28.40 121.68
CA GLY A 306 34.50 -29.28 121.87
C GLY A 306 33.31 -28.62 122.59
N ASN A 307 32.11 -29.11 122.24
CA ASN A 307 30.79 -29.03 122.91
C ASN A 307 30.05 -27.67 122.94
N LYS A 308 28.71 -27.58 122.84
CA LYS A 308 27.58 -28.45 122.42
C LYS A 308 26.30 -27.57 122.48
N ALA A 309 25.30 -27.92 121.66
CA ALA A 309 23.84 -27.92 121.93
C ALA A 309 22.87 -26.82 121.38
N GLY A 310 21.76 -27.32 120.80
CA GLY A 310 20.43 -26.73 120.60
C GLY A 310 20.21 -26.01 119.26
N GLY A 311 19.54 -26.56 118.23
CA GLY A 311 18.13 -27.00 118.16
C GLY A 311 17.29 -25.88 117.51
N HIS A 312 16.88 -25.95 116.23
CA HIS A 312 15.56 -26.43 115.79
C HIS A 312 15.53 -26.78 114.28
N GLN A 313 14.62 -27.71 113.97
CA GLN A 313 14.34 -28.35 112.69
C GLN A 313 13.08 -27.77 112.03
N SER A 314 13.01 -27.86 110.69
CA SER A 314 11.79 -28.08 109.86
C SER A 314 10.81 -26.90 109.65
N THR A 315 10.19 -26.64 108.50
CA THR A 315 10.09 -27.34 107.19
C THR A 315 9.36 -26.43 106.18
N THR A 316 9.35 -26.88 104.91
CA THR A 316 8.40 -26.59 103.81
C THR A 316 8.82 -25.40 102.93
N LYS A 317 8.71 -25.43 101.61
CA LYS A 317 8.01 -26.34 100.69
C LYS A 317 8.57 -26.04 99.28
N SER A 318 8.88 -27.07 98.50
CA SER A 318 8.79 -26.95 97.04
C SER A 318 7.30 -27.00 96.68
N PRO A 319 6.84 -26.22 95.69
CA PRO A 319 6.36 -26.94 94.52
C PRO A 319 6.71 -26.25 93.19
N ASN A 320 7.10 -27.13 92.28
CA ASN A 320 7.00 -27.03 90.84
C ASN A 320 5.61 -26.56 90.36
N ARG A 321 5.54 -25.54 89.46
CA ARG A 321 4.66 -25.53 88.27
C ARG A 321 4.75 -24.21 87.46
N SER A 322 5.02 -24.40 86.17
CA SER A 322 4.41 -23.78 84.98
C SER A 322 3.79 -22.37 85.08
N ALA A 323 4.29 -21.45 84.24
CA ALA A 323 3.49 -20.51 83.44
C ALA A 323 4.46 -19.81 82.45
N SER A 324 4.37 -20.05 81.15
CA SER A 324 3.44 -19.42 80.20
C SER A 324 4.16 -18.33 79.41
N VAL A 325 4.50 -18.67 78.16
CA VAL A 325 4.70 -17.70 77.08
C VAL A 325 3.60 -18.02 76.05
N PRO A 326 2.66 -17.10 75.82
CA PRO A 326 2.28 -16.76 74.44
C PRO A 326 1.82 -15.26 74.33
N PRO A 327 1.30 -14.79 73.18
CA PRO A 327 1.81 -14.91 71.80
C PRO A 327 1.72 -13.56 71.03
N ALA A 328 2.26 -13.52 69.81
CA ALA A 328 1.56 -13.09 68.59
C ALA A 328 2.60 -13.01 67.45
N GLU A 329 2.68 -14.00 66.55
CA GLU A 329 1.85 -14.16 65.33
C GLU A 329 2.20 -13.14 64.24
N THR A 330 3.02 -13.54 63.26
CA THR A 330 2.66 -14.03 61.88
C THR A 330 2.64 -12.88 60.87
N GLN A 331 3.14 -13.01 59.64
CA GLN A 331 2.99 -14.09 58.65
C GLN A 331 4.30 -14.24 57.83
N LYS A 332 4.86 -15.44 57.59
CA LYS A 332 4.54 -16.47 56.54
C LYS A 332 4.61 -15.85 55.13
N VAL A 333 5.37 -16.35 54.14
CA VAL A 333 5.42 -17.72 53.56
C VAL A 333 6.72 -17.83 52.70
N GLU A 334 7.70 -18.68 53.04
CA GLU A 334 8.11 -19.94 52.35
C GLU A 334 7.62 -20.07 50.89
N GLN A 335 8.43 -19.80 49.86
CA GLN A 335 9.54 -20.60 49.37
C GLN A 335 9.16 -22.02 48.92
N GLU A 336 9.75 -22.36 47.77
CA GLU A 336 9.98 -23.70 47.21
C GLU A 336 8.91 -24.27 46.26
N THR A 337 9.23 -24.87 45.11
CA THR A 337 10.52 -25.15 44.47
C THR A 337 10.26 -25.61 43.02
N THR A 338 11.18 -25.19 42.15
CA THR A 338 11.81 -25.95 41.06
C THR A 338 11.01 -26.91 40.17
N SER A 339 11.13 -26.69 38.86
CA SER A 339 11.70 -27.69 37.95
C SER A 339 12.11 -27.04 36.62
N ALA A 340 13.29 -27.44 36.17
CA ALA A 340 13.97 -27.09 34.92
C ALA A 340 13.56 -28.09 33.79
N PRO A 341 14.25 -28.22 32.64
CA PRO A 341 14.83 -27.24 31.70
C PRO A 341 14.53 -27.57 30.20
N LEU A 342 15.07 -26.72 29.30
CA LEU A 342 15.60 -27.03 27.95
C LEU A 342 14.65 -27.42 26.79
N SER A 343 14.79 -26.68 25.68
CA SER A 343 15.09 -27.10 24.28
C SER A 343 14.45 -26.09 23.31
N ALA A 344 15.20 -25.21 22.66
CA ALA A 344 15.92 -25.45 21.40
C ALA A 344 14.98 -25.82 20.23
N GLN A 345 14.73 -24.86 19.32
CA GLN A 345 15.08 -24.95 17.90
C GLN A 345 14.45 -23.78 17.13
N ALA A 346 15.31 -22.83 16.75
CA ALA A 346 15.17 -22.15 15.48
C ALA A 346 15.86 -23.06 14.44
N GLU A 347 15.12 -23.48 13.40
CA GLU A 347 15.72 -24.02 12.20
C GLU A 347 15.70 -22.97 11.09
N THR A 348 16.93 -22.68 10.67
CA THR A 348 17.40 -22.08 9.43
C THR A 348 17.01 -22.87 8.19
N GLY A 349 16.90 -22.15 7.06
CA GLY A 349 17.04 -22.68 5.69
C GLY A 349 15.88 -22.25 4.79
N GLN A 350 16.05 -21.74 3.58
CA GLN A 350 17.25 -21.61 2.76
C GLN A 350 16.90 -20.69 1.57
N LEU A 351 17.83 -19.81 1.23
CA LEU A 351 17.95 -19.23 -0.11
C LEU A 351 18.22 -20.37 -1.11
N ALA A 352 17.57 -20.33 -2.27
CA ALA A 352 18.00 -21.06 -3.46
C ALA A 352 17.80 -20.15 -4.69
N GLU A 353 18.84 -19.35 -4.93
CA GLU A 353 19.21 -18.86 -6.25
C GLU A 353 19.99 -19.99 -6.96
N VAL A 354 19.53 -20.44 -8.13
CA VAL A 354 20.37 -21.10 -9.14
C VAL A 354 19.90 -20.66 -10.53
N ALA A 355 20.62 -19.67 -11.05
CA ALA A 355 21.33 -19.63 -12.31
C ALA A 355 20.86 -20.47 -13.53
N THR A 356 20.72 -19.72 -14.63
CA THR A 356 21.26 -19.94 -15.98
C THR A 356 20.75 -21.08 -16.86
N SER A 357 20.23 -20.70 -18.03
CA SER A 357 20.84 -21.17 -19.27
C SER A 357 20.75 -20.11 -20.38
N THR A 358 21.90 -19.49 -20.64
CA THR A 358 22.28 -18.84 -21.89
C THR A 358 22.99 -19.87 -22.76
N VAL A 359 22.47 -20.13 -23.95
CA VAL A 359 23.12 -20.69 -25.15
C VAL A 359 22.23 -20.19 -26.31
N GLU A 360 22.65 -19.65 -27.44
CA GLU A 360 23.91 -19.16 -27.99
C GLU A 360 23.49 -18.52 -29.33
N SER A 361 24.23 -17.49 -29.74
CA SER A 361 23.98 -16.73 -30.96
C SER A 361 24.32 -17.55 -32.21
N GLU A 362 23.44 -17.55 -33.21
CA GLU A 362 23.87 -17.55 -34.61
C GLU A 362 23.06 -16.53 -35.42
N GLU A 363 23.81 -15.82 -36.26
CA GLU A 363 23.51 -14.55 -36.88
C GLU A 363 23.10 -14.71 -38.34
N SER A 364 22.02 -14.02 -38.79
CA SER A 364 21.99 -13.43 -40.13
C SER A 364 20.79 -12.49 -40.37
N ALA A 365 21.13 -11.20 -40.45
CA ALA A 365 20.59 -10.18 -41.36
C ALA A 365 19.07 -9.87 -41.39
N ARG A 366 18.65 -8.81 -40.66
CA ARG A 366 17.82 -7.67 -41.16
C ARG A 366 17.60 -6.58 -40.07
N PRO A 367 17.18 -5.34 -40.44
CA PRO A 367 17.74 -4.10 -39.90
C PRO A 367 17.13 -3.68 -38.57
N GLN A 368 17.99 -3.09 -37.73
CA GLN A 368 17.69 -2.53 -36.42
C GLN A 368 16.65 -1.39 -36.50
N ILE A 369 15.44 -1.61 -35.95
CA ILE A 369 14.50 -0.55 -35.60
C ILE A 369 13.97 -0.81 -34.18
N SER A 370 14.28 0.13 -33.27
CA SER A 370 13.57 0.46 -32.02
C SER A 370 13.58 -0.49 -30.80
N GLN A 371 14.70 -0.57 -30.08
CA GLN A 371 14.72 -1.07 -28.69
C GLN A 371 14.09 -0.12 -27.64
N ASN A 372 13.73 1.12 -28.02
CA ASN A 372 13.02 2.05 -27.13
C ASN A 372 11.49 1.88 -27.13
N GLY A 373 10.91 1.21 -28.14
CA GLY A 373 9.46 0.97 -28.24
C GLY A 373 8.99 -0.18 -27.34
N GLU A 374 9.72 -1.30 -27.34
CA GLU A 374 9.40 -2.55 -26.62
C GLU A 374 9.53 -2.46 -25.08
N ARG A 375 10.25 -1.46 -24.57
CA ARG A 375 10.22 -1.16 -23.12
C ARG A 375 9.05 -0.25 -22.75
N SER A 376 8.68 0.64 -23.67
CA SER A 376 7.61 1.61 -23.43
C SER A 376 6.25 0.92 -23.45
N ASP A 377 5.96 0.06 -24.43
CA ASP A 377 4.69 -0.65 -24.50
C ASP A 377 4.48 -1.61 -23.31
N LYS A 378 5.51 -2.34 -22.88
CA LYS A 378 5.43 -3.21 -21.71
C LYS A 378 5.13 -2.44 -20.43
N PHE A 379 5.82 -1.32 -20.20
CA PHE A 379 5.57 -0.46 -19.05
C PHE A 379 4.14 0.11 -19.07
N GLU A 380 3.71 0.62 -20.22
CA GLU A 380 2.34 1.14 -20.40
C GLU A 380 1.30 0.05 -20.13
N TYR A 381 1.49 -1.14 -20.69
CA TYR A 381 0.62 -2.29 -20.48
C TYR A 381 0.51 -2.69 -19.01
N GLU A 382 1.63 -2.75 -18.28
CA GLU A 382 1.66 -3.08 -16.85
C GLU A 382 0.90 -2.05 -16.01
N ARG A 383 1.04 -0.75 -16.33
CA ARG A 383 0.27 0.31 -15.67
C ARG A 383 -1.24 0.14 -15.91
N LEU A 384 -1.64 -0.16 -17.13
CA LEU A 384 -3.06 -0.38 -17.47
C LEU A 384 -3.64 -1.61 -16.77
N LEU A 385 -2.83 -2.66 -16.63
CA LEU A 385 -3.22 -3.85 -15.88
C LEU A 385 -3.36 -3.54 -14.38
N ALA A 386 -2.55 -2.64 -13.82
CA ALA A 386 -2.72 -2.16 -12.46
C ALA A 386 -4.07 -1.45 -12.26
N LEU A 387 -4.46 -0.54 -13.17
CA LEU A 387 -5.78 0.12 -13.13
C LEU A 387 -6.93 -0.90 -13.11
N PHE A 388 -6.84 -1.94 -13.95
CA PHE A 388 -7.84 -3.01 -13.98
C PHE A 388 -7.90 -3.76 -12.63
N ARG A 389 -6.74 -4.07 -12.04
CA ARG A 389 -6.63 -4.77 -10.74
C ARG A 389 -7.16 -3.92 -9.58
N ASP A 390 -6.96 -2.62 -9.65
CA ASP A 390 -7.46 -1.65 -8.66
C ASP A 390 -8.98 -1.43 -8.79
N GLY A 391 -9.61 -2.01 -9.81
CA GLY A 391 -11.05 -1.93 -10.06
C GLY A 391 -11.48 -0.70 -10.85
N ASP A 392 -10.55 0.14 -11.30
CA ASP A 392 -10.83 1.23 -12.23
C ASP A 392 -11.01 0.67 -13.65
N LEU A 393 -12.18 0.09 -13.87
CA LEU A 393 -12.54 -0.50 -15.16
C LEU A 393 -12.73 0.55 -16.27
N ASP A 394 -13.05 1.82 -15.92
CA ASP A 394 -13.19 2.88 -16.92
C ASP A 394 -11.81 3.35 -17.41
N GLY A 395 -10.89 3.60 -16.47
CA GLY A 395 -9.50 3.93 -16.77
C GLY A 395 -8.81 2.79 -17.54
N ALA A 396 -8.98 1.54 -17.09
CA ALA A 396 -8.47 0.37 -17.81
C ALA A 396 -9.02 0.28 -19.23
N ARG A 397 -10.34 0.44 -19.42
CA ARG A 397 -10.96 0.43 -20.75
C ARG A 397 -10.39 1.50 -21.67
N GLN A 398 -10.35 2.75 -21.23
CA GLN A 398 -9.83 3.87 -22.04
C GLN A 398 -8.34 3.68 -22.35
N GLY A 399 -7.58 3.23 -21.34
CA GLY A 399 -6.17 2.99 -21.46
C GLY A 399 -5.82 1.85 -22.42
N PHE A 400 -6.50 0.70 -22.32
CA PHE A 400 -6.27 -0.41 -23.27
C PHE A 400 -6.74 -0.06 -24.69
N ALA A 401 -7.81 0.73 -24.85
CA ALA A 401 -8.21 1.23 -26.17
C ALA A 401 -7.13 2.15 -26.78
N THR A 402 -6.53 3.01 -25.95
CA THR A 402 -5.41 3.88 -26.34
C THR A 402 -4.17 3.05 -26.69
N PHE A 403 -3.83 2.07 -25.86
CA PHE A 403 -2.70 1.16 -26.08
C PHE A 403 -2.76 0.48 -27.44
N LEU A 404 -3.93 -0.02 -27.84
CA LEU A 404 -4.11 -0.70 -29.13
C LEU A 404 -4.01 0.25 -30.33
N ARG A 405 -4.24 1.54 -30.13
CA ARG A 405 -4.06 2.57 -31.16
C ARG A 405 -2.60 2.99 -31.28
N ASP A 406 -1.95 3.16 -30.14
CA ASP A 406 -0.60 3.73 -30.07
C ASP A 406 0.48 2.65 -30.29
N TYR A 407 0.18 1.39 -29.96
CA TYR A 407 1.07 0.23 -30.11
C TYR A 407 0.40 -0.94 -30.88
N PRO A 408 -0.09 -0.72 -32.11
CA PRO A 408 -0.90 -1.74 -32.83
C PRO A 408 -0.13 -3.02 -33.21
N ASN A 409 1.20 -2.95 -33.25
CA ASN A 409 2.09 -4.07 -33.61
C ASN A 409 2.81 -4.67 -32.39
N SER A 410 2.45 -4.29 -31.17
CA SER A 410 3.06 -4.86 -29.96
C SER A 410 2.67 -6.33 -29.80
N ASP A 411 3.59 -7.16 -29.32
CA ASP A 411 3.31 -8.56 -28.92
C ASP A 411 2.26 -8.64 -27.80
N LEU A 412 2.05 -7.54 -27.06
CA LEU A 412 1.04 -7.42 -26.01
C LEU A 412 -0.33 -6.97 -26.55
N SER A 413 -0.46 -6.62 -27.83
CA SER A 413 -1.73 -6.17 -28.43
C SER A 413 -2.87 -7.19 -28.28
N PRO A 414 -2.67 -8.51 -28.52
CA PRO A 414 -3.73 -9.50 -28.28
C PRO A 414 -4.17 -9.53 -26.81
N ASN A 415 -3.21 -9.38 -25.89
CA ASN A 415 -3.49 -9.35 -24.46
C ASN A 415 -4.22 -8.07 -24.05
N ALA A 416 -3.84 -6.92 -24.59
CA ALA A 416 -4.49 -5.64 -24.35
C ALA A 416 -5.93 -5.63 -24.88
N ARG A 417 -6.16 -6.18 -26.07
CA ARG A 417 -7.51 -6.36 -26.64
C ARG A 417 -8.36 -7.28 -25.77
N TYR A 418 -7.78 -8.35 -25.24
CA TYR A 418 -8.49 -9.21 -24.27
C TYR A 418 -8.87 -8.45 -23.00
N TRP A 419 -7.96 -7.67 -22.40
CA TRP A 419 -8.25 -6.92 -21.17
C TRP A 419 -9.20 -5.75 -21.39
N LEU A 420 -9.24 -5.17 -22.59
CA LEU A 420 -10.30 -4.25 -22.99
C LEU A 420 -11.67 -4.95 -22.91
N GLY A 421 -11.78 -6.19 -23.43
CA GLY A 421 -12.97 -7.01 -23.30
C GLY A 421 -13.34 -7.33 -21.85
N GLU A 422 -12.37 -7.71 -21.02
CA GLU A 422 -12.59 -7.93 -19.58
C GLU A 422 -13.07 -6.67 -18.86
N SER A 423 -12.56 -5.49 -19.25
CA SER A 423 -12.97 -4.20 -18.69
C SER A 423 -14.43 -3.90 -19.01
N HIS A 424 -14.86 -4.12 -20.27
CA HIS A 424 -16.26 -4.04 -20.66
C HIS A 424 -17.13 -5.07 -19.94
N TYR A 425 -16.65 -6.31 -19.80
CA TYR A 425 -17.37 -7.38 -19.10
C TYR A 425 -17.59 -7.02 -17.61
N GLY A 426 -16.56 -6.51 -16.93
CA GLY A 426 -16.66 -6.08 -15.54
C GLY A 426 -17.66 -4.93 -15.34
N LYS A 427 -17.78 -4.04 -16.33
CA LYS A 427 -18.80 -2.98 -16.39
C LYS A 427 -20.20 -3.48 -16.79
N LYS A 428 -20.37 -4.79 -17.02
CA LYS A 428 -21.60 -5.43 -17.52
C LYS A 428 -22.00 -4.99 -18.93
N ASP A 429 -21.09 -4.38 -19.69
CA ASP A 429 -21.28 -4.06 -21.09
C ASP A 429 -20.90 -5.26 -21.97
N TYR A 430 -21.72 -6.31 -21.86
CA TYR A 430 -21.42 -7.60 -22.45
C TYR A 430 -21.35 -7.56 -23.99
N ARG A 431 -22.05 -6.63 -24.64
CA ARG A 431 -22.01 -6.49 -26.10
C ARG A 431 -20.64 -5.98 -26.57
N GLN A 432 -20.12 -4.94 -25.91
CA GLN A 432 -18.78 -4.43 -26.23
C GLN A 432 -17.67 -5.39 -25.81
N ALA A 433 -17.88 -6.15 -24.71
CA ALA A 433 -16.97 -7.22 -24.32
C ALA A 433 -16.87 -8.29 -25.42
N ILE A 434 -18.01 -8.72 -25.97
CA ILE A 434 -18.05 -9.68 -27.09
C ILE A 434 -17.32 -9.13 -28.32
N ASP A 435 -17.56 -7.88 -28.73
CA ASP A 435 -16.83 -7.28 -29.87
C ASP A 435 -15.32 -7.29 -29.63
N SER A 436 -14.90 -6.95 -28.41
CA SER A 436 -13.48 -6.95 -28.05
C SER A 436 -12.87 -8.35 -28.11
N TYR A 437 -13.55 -9.37 -27.58
CA TYR A 437 -13.07 -10.76 -27.67
C TYR A 437 -13.05 -11.29 -29.09
N ASP A 438 -14.05 -10.94 -29.92
CA ASP A 438 -14.11 -11.33 -31.32
C ASP A 438 -12.94 -10.76 -32.12
N ARG A 439 -12.58 -9.52 -31.83
CA ARG A 439 -11.38 -8.91 -32.43
C ARG A 439 -10.08 -9.58 -32.00
N VAL A 440 -10.00 -10.25 -30.85
CA VAL A 440 -8.80 -11.04 -30.52
C VAL A 440 -8.64 -12.20 -31.50
N GLU A 441 -9.72 -12.91 -31.82
CA GLU A 441 -9.72 -14.02 -32.77
C GLU A 441 -9.48 -13.54 -34.21
N LEU A 442 -10.11 -12.43 -34.61
CA LEU A 442 -10.02 -11.89 -35.96
C LEU A 442 -8.68 -11.21 -36.25
N ASP A 443 -8.21 -10.35 -35.35
CA ASP A 443 -7.01 -9.54 -35.57
C ASP A 443 -5.74 -10.33 -35.22
N PHE A 444 -5.82 -11.30 -34.28
CA PHE A 444 -4.67 -12.03 -33.75
C PHE A 444 -4.88 -13.56 -33.70
N PRO A 445 -5.17 -14.23 -34.83
CA PRO A 445 -5.58 -15.64 -34.85
C PRO A 445 -4.53 -16.64 -34.33
N GLN A 446 -3.24 -16.26 -34.32
CA GLN A 446 -2.14 -17.08 -33.80
C GLN A 446 -1.81 -16.82 -32.33
N SER A 447 -2.51 -15.89 -31.67
CA SER A 447 -2.22 -15.57 -30.28
C SER A 447 -2.66 -16.68 -29.33
N GLU A 448 -1.83 -16.97 -28.33
CA GLU A 448 -2.20 -17.84 -27.20
C GLU A 448 -3.42 -17.33 -26.41
N LYS A 449 -3.84 -16.08 -26.65
CA LYS A 449 -5.00 -15.47 -25.99
C LYS A 449 -6.34 -15.79 -26.65
N VAL A 450 -6.33 -16.32 -27.88
CA VAL A 450 -7.57 -16.64 -28.63
C VAL A 450 -8.48 -17.61 -27.88
N PRO A 451 -8.01 -18.75 -27.34
CA PRO A 451 -8.87 -19.67 -26.58
C PRO A 451 -9.54 -19.00 -25.37
N ALA A 452 -8.80 -18.12 -24.69
CA ALA A 452 -9.30 -17.37 -23.54
C ALA A 452 -10.36 -16.34 -23.94
N ALA A 453 -10.17 -15.64 -25.05
CA ALA A 453 -11.13 -14.68 -25.59
C ALA A 453 -12.45 -15.38 -25.98
N ILE A 454 -12.39 -16.50 -26.70
CA ILE A 454 -13.58 -17.27 -27.10
C ILE A 454 -14.30 -17.83 -25.87
N LEU A 455 -13.56 -18.32 -24.86
CA LEU A 455 -14.15 -18.76 -23.60
C LEU A 455 -14.91 -17.60 -22.91
N LYS A 456 -14.31 -16.42 -22.84
CA LYS A 456 -14.92 -15.23 -22.22
C LYS A 456 -16.10 -14.68 -23.01
N LYS A 457 -16.07 -14.74 -24.34
CA LYS A 457 -17.24 -14.51 -25.20
C LYS A 457 -18.41 -15.42 -24.82
N GLY A 458 -18.15 -16.70 -24.58
CA GLY A 458 -19.16 -17.64 -24.09
C GLY A 458 -19.77 -17.22 -22.75
N TYR A 459 -18.94 -16.78 -21.80
CA TYR A 459 -19.41 -16.23 -20.53
C TYR A 459 -20.23 -14.94 -20.69
N ALA A 460 -19.83 -14.04 -21.60
CA ALA A 460 -20.59 -12.83 -21.90
C ALA A 460 -21.98 -13.15 -22.47
N TYR A 461 -22.08 -14.13 -23.37
CA TYR A 461 -23.39 -14.60 -23.85
C TYR A 461 -24.25 -15.20 -22.73
N LEU A 462 -23.66 -15.96 -21.79
CA LEU A 462 -24.40 -16.45 -20.63
C LEU A 462 -24.92 -15.32 -19.74
N ALA A 463 -24.11 -14.29 -19.50
CA ALA A 463 -24.52 -13.12 -18.75
C ALA A 463 -25.68 -12.37 -19.44
N MET A 464 -25.70 -12.37 -20.77
CA MET A 464 -26.82 -11.87 -21.59
C MET A 464 -28.01 -12.85 -21.69
N LYS A 465 -27.98 -13.99 -20.98
CA LYS A 465 -28.99 -15.07 -21.02
C LYS A 465 -29.13 -15.76 -22.39
N ASP A 466 -28.17 -15.58 -23.28
CA ASP A 466 -28.14 -16.25 -24.58
C ASP A 466 -27.40 -17.59 -24.50
N LYS A 467 -28.10 -18.60 -23.94
CA LYS A 467 -27.55 -19.95 -23.78
C LYS A 467 -27.14 -20.58 -25.11
N LYS A 468 -27.81 -20.26 -26.23
CA LYS A 468 -27.52 -20.84 -27.54
C LYS A 468 -26.16 -20.39 -28.05
N ARG A 469 -25.92 -19.08 -28.08
CA ARG A 469 -24.62 -18.52 -28.51
C ARG A 469 -23.50 -18.86 -27.53
N ALA A 470 -23.78 -18.87 -26.23
CA ALA A 470 -22.82 -19.34 -25.23
C ALA A 470 -22.37 -20.78 -25.49
N THR A 471 -23.32 -21.69 -25.73
CA THR A 471 -23.03 -23.10 -26.04
C THR A 471 -22.17 -23.22 -27.30
N SER A 472 -22.43 -22.40 -28.32
CA SER A 472 -21.63 -22.38 -29.55
C SER A 472 -20.18 -21.97 -29.27
N ALA A 473 -19.98 -20.88 -28.51
CA ALA A 473 -18.64 -20.38 -28.16
C ALA A 473 -17.85 -21.41 -27.33
N PHE A 474 -18.47 -22.04 -26.32
CA PHE A 474 -17.78 -23.06 -25.54
C PHE A 474 -17.44 -24.30 -26.36
N LYS A 475 -18.32 -24.74 -27.28
CA LYS A 475 -18.01 -25.85 -28.20
C LYS A 475 -16.84 -25.50 -29.12
N GLN A 476 -16.77 -24.25 -29.57
CA GLN A 476 -15.67 -23.77 -30.41
C GLN A 476 -14.32 -23.91 -29.69
N VAL A 477 -14.22 -23.51 -28.42
CA VAL A 477 -12.98 -23.70 -27.63
C VAL A 477 -12.60 -25.18 -27.54
N VAL A 478 -13.55 -26.06 -27.19
CA VAL A 478 -13.28 -27.51 -27.05
C VAL A 478 -12.88 -28.15 -28.37
N THR A 479 -13.44 -27.69 -29.49
CA THR A 479 -13.20 -28.28 -30.81
C THR A 479 -11.90 -27.77 -31.44
N LEU A 480 -11.66 -26.47 -31.38
CA LEU A 480 -10.51 -25.84 -32.03
C LEU A 480 -9.24 -25.86 -31.17
N TYR A 481 -9.39 -25.85 -29.84
CA TYR A 481 -8.28 -25.76 -28.89
C TYR A 481 -8.34 -26.85 -27.81
N PRO A 482 -8.47 -28.14 -28.16
CA PRO A 482 -8.75 -29.23 -27.21
C PRO A 482 -7.67 -29.44 -26.14
N ARG A 483 -6.44 -28.96 -26.37
CA ARG A 483 -5.30 -29.07 -25.44
C ARG A 483 -5.13 -27.84 -24.54
N SER A 484 -5.93 -26.79 -24.71
CA SER A 484 -5.78 -25.58 -23.89
C SER A 484 -6.47 -25.74 -22.52
N PRO A 485 -5.98 -25.04 -21.47
CA PRO A 485 -6.67 -25.00 -20.18
C PRO A 485 -8.12 -24.49 -20.28
N GLU A 486 -8.42 -23.65 -21.26
CA GLU A 486 -9.74 -23.08 -21.52
C GLU A 486 -10.73 -24.14 -22.03
N ALA A 487 -10.27 -25.15 -22.76
CA ALA A 487 -11.13 -26.23 -23.24
C ALA A 487 -11.74 -27.04 -22.08
N GLY A 488 -10.97 -27.30 -21.02
CA GLY A 488 -11.49 -27.93 -19.80
C GLY A 488 -12.63 -27.11 -19.19
N LYS A 489 -12.38 -25.81 -18.96
CA LYS A 489 -13.38 -24.88 -18.42
C LYS A 489 -14.64 -24.75 -19.30
N ALA A 490 -14.46 -24.75 -20.62
CA ALA A 490 -15.55 -24.70 -21.58
C ALA A 490 -16.39 -26.00 -21.56
N SER A 491 -15.73 -27.16 -21.47
CA SER A 491 -16.39 -28.47 -21.35
C SER A 491 -17.24 -28.58 -20.10
N ASP A 492 -16.72 -28.14 -18.95
CA ASP A 492 -17.45 -28.12 -17.68
C ASP A 492 -18.71 -27.25 -17.79
N LYS A 493 -18.59 -26.07 -18.40
CA LYS A 493 -19.76 -25.20 -18.61
C LYS A 493 -20.76 -25.77 -19.61
N LEU A 494 -20.32 -26.46 -20.65
CA LEU A 494 -21.24 -27.15 -21.56
C LEU A 494 -22.06 -28.24 -20.85
N SER A 495 -21.45 -28.97 -19.93
CA SER A 495 -22.13 -30.01 -19.16
C SER A 495 -23.20 -29.40 -18.23
N GLN A 496 -22.84 -28.35 -17.48
CA GLN A 496 -23.79 -27.61 -16.62
C GLN A 496 -24.97 -27.01 -17.41
N LEU A 497 -24.74 -26.56 -18.65
CA LEU A 497 -25.81 -26.03 -19.52
C LEU A 497 -26.76 -27.11 -20.04
N LYS A 498 -26.31 -28.36 -20.14
CA LYS A 498 -27.16 -29.50 -20.54
C LYS A 498 -28.02 -30.00 -19.38
N GLU A 499 -27.50 -29.99 -18.16
CA GLU A 499 -28.22 -30.38 -16.95
C GLU A 499 -29.29 -29.36 -16.52
N SER A 500 -29.14 -28.10 -16.94
CA SER A 500 -30.10 -27.02 -16.67
C SER A 500 -31.18 -26.84 -17.76
N ARG A 501 -31.35 -27.85 -18.63
CA ARG A 501 -32.47 -27.97 -19.57
C ARG A 501 -33.56 -28.85 -18.97
#